data_AF-A0A535PRU0-F1
#
_entry.id   AF-A0A535PRU0-F1
#
_cell.length_a   1.000
_cell.length_b   1.000
_cell.length_c   1.000
_cell.angle_alpha   90.00
_cell.angle_beta   90.00
_cell.angle_gamma   90.00
#
_symmetry.space_group_name_H-M   'P 1'
#
loop_
_entity.id
_entity.type
_entity.pdbx_description
1 polymer ?
#
loop_
_entity_poly.entity_id
_entity_poly.type
_entity_poly.pdbx_seq_one_letter_code
_entity_poly.pdbx_strand_id
1 'polypeptide(L)'
;MENIYTENNTASRTMRSQMSYQKALSQYRSVHGLSRISWVTWGVVTGTIIIWCVTAYQFALATGAHHAYDIIAAVMNNAINIQDKDNNALSSVLIAFGAKDNDLILQGQYWRFVTPIFLHANLLHVGLNMLNLAVLGVFLERLVGHMRFLLIYVTTGIVSIIASFYFMPQEISVGASGAIFGLVGAYSVFVLMHRRAFRKGGIPALLWLIIVIVGNLSIGFFVPNVDNYAHLGGLLSGCLLGWWFTPLYTLTQDNTLIDKHSLSRRWPLALLTIAGTLILAIIARLFIGG
;
A
#
# COMPACT_ATOMS: atom_id res chain seq x y z
N MET A 1 47.88 5.16 18.25
CA MET A 1 46.92 5.85 19.14
C MET A 1 45.58 6.19 18.44
N GLU A 2 45.31 5.69 17.23
CA GLU A 2 44.17 6.15 16.41
C GLU A 2 42.86 5.34 16.59
N ASN A 3 42.89 4.18 17.26
CA ASN A 3 41.71 3.31 17.42
C ASN A 3 40.80 3.60 18.63
N ILE A 4 41.30 4.29 19.66
CA ILE A 4 40.53 4.49 20.92
C ILE A 4 39.48 5.60 20.74
N TYR A 5 39.77 6.62 19.95
CA TYR A 5 38.85 7.73 19.70
C TYR A 5 37.70 7.34 18.77
N THR A 6 37.93 6.46 17.80
CA THR A 6 36.91 5.98 16.85
C THR A 6 35.95 4.97 17.50
N GLU A 7 36.43 4.09 18.39
CA GLU A 7 35.58 3.15 19.14
C GLU A 7 34.63 3.88 20.11
N ASN A 8 35.13 4.84 20.90
CA ASN A 8 34.31 5.60 21.85
C ASN A 8 33.20 6.42 21.15
N ASN A 9 33.50 6.97 19.98
CA ASN A 9 32.53 7.75 19.20
C ASN A 9 31.46 6.85 18.57
N THR A 10 31.82 5.63 18.20
CA THR A 10 30.91 4.62 17.63
C THR A 10 29.98 4.02 18.69
N ALA A 11 30.51 3.71 19.87
CA ALA A 11 29.74 3.23 21.02
C ALA A 11 28.71 4.28 21.49
N SER A 12 29.14 5.54 21.64
CA SER A 12 28.28 6.67 22.02
C SER A 12 27.14 6.91 21.01
N ARG A 13 27.45 6.91 19.71
CA ARG A 13 26.43 7.02 18.63
C ARG A 13 25.40 5.88 18.67
N THR A 14 25.85 4.67 18.97
CA THR A 14 24.98 3.49 19.03
C THR A 14 24.03 3.56 20.23
N MET A 15 24.55 3.91 21.41
CA MET A 15 23.76 4.09 22.62
C MET A 15 22.69 5.19 22.43
N ARG A 16 23.07 6.33 21.84
CA ARG A 16 22.13 7.44 21.58
C ARG A 16 21.03 7.05 20.58
N SER A 17 21.35 6.22 19.59
CA SER A 17 20.38 5.66 18.64
C SER A 17 19.38 4.72 19.33
N GLN A 18 19.84 3.86 20.23
CA GLN A 18 18.97 2.94 20.98
C GLN A 18 18.06 3.72 21.95
N MET A 19 18.60 4.70 22.66
CA MET A 19 17.83 5.57 23.53
C MET A 19 16.78 6.37 22.75
N SER A 20 17.14 6.91 21.57
CA SER A 20 16.21 7.62 20.69
C SER A 20 15.04 6.72 20.30
N TYR A 21 15.33 5.48 19.89
CA TYR A 21 14.28 4.52 19.54
C TYR A 21 13.42 4.11 20.72
N GLN A 22 14.01 3.78 21.87
CA GLN A 22 13.24 3.40 23.06
C GLN A 22 12.36 4.55 23.55
N LYS A 23 12.86 5.79 23.53
CA LYS A 23 12.05 6.99 23.82
C LYS A 23 10.96 7.19 22.78
N ALA A 24 11.23 7.00 21.49
CA ALA A 24 10.22 7.08 20.45
C ALA A 24 9.12 6.04 20.66
N LEU A 25 9.50 4.81 20.98
CA LEU A 25 8.58 3.70 21.25
C LEU A 25 7.81 3.92 22.55
N SER A 26 8.42 4.49 23.60
CA SER A 26 7.75 4.78 24.87
C SER A 26 6.78 5.96 24.74
N GLN A 27 7.17 7.03 24.02
CA GLN A 27 6.30 8.15 23.70
C GLN A 27 5.12 7.69 22.83
N TYR A 28 5.39 6.82 21.86
CA TYR A 28 4.34 6.15 21.09
C TYR A 28 3.38 5.36 22.00
N ARG A 29 3.89 4.67 23.04
CA ARG A 29 3.06 3.92 24.01
C ARG A 29 2.29 4.81 24.99
N SER A 30 2.80 5.99 25.34
CA SER A 30 2.28 6.81 26.45
C SER A 30 1.26 7.88 26.05
N VAL A 31 1.22 8.33 24.80
CA VAL A 31 0.54 9.60 24.47
C VAL A 31 -0.96 9.47 24.10
N HIS A 32 -1.56 8.30 23.87
CA HIS A 32 -2.87 8.31 23.19
C HIS A 32 -3.90 7.23 23.58
N GLY A 33 -5.10 7.69 23.97
CA GLY A 33 -6.32 6.89 24.02
C GLY A 33 -6.99 6.73 22.65
N LEU A 34 -7.20 7.84 21.91
CA LEU A 34 -7.83 7.88 20.59
C LEU A 34 -6.88 7.60 19.40
N SER A 35 -5.58 7.89 19.50
CA SER A 35 -4.61 7.55 18.44
C SER A 35 -4.17 6.08 18.42
N ARG A 36 -4.69 5.23 19.31
CA ARG A 36 -4.48 3.76 19.25
C ARG A 36 -5.22 3.13 18.07
N ILE A 37 -6.28 3.79 17.62
CA ILE A 37 -7.12 3.29 16.54
C ILE A 37 -6.47 3.73 15.23
N SER A 38 -6.05 2.74 14.45
CA SER A 38 -5.55 2.92 13.08
C SER A 38 -6.74 3.22 12.16
N TRP A 39 -7.36 4.38 12.36
CA TRP A 39 -8.65 4.74 11.75
C TRP A 39 -8.54 4.90 10.24
N VAL A 40 -7.37 5.23 9.70
CA VAL A 40 -7.18 5.29 8.25
C VAL A 40 -7.26 3.87 7.69
N THR A 41 -6.54 2.92 8.28
CA THR A 41 -6.56 1.51 7.87
C THR A 41 -7.98 0.96 7.95
N TRP A 42 -8.66 1.13 9.08
CA TRP A 42 -10.02 0.62 9.25
C TRP A 42 -11.03 1.32 8.33
N GLY A 43 -10.89 2.63 8.13
CA GLY A 43 -11.72 3.37 7.17
C GLY A 43 -11.56 2.85 5.75
N VAL A 44 -10.33 2.59 5.31
CA VAL A 44 -10.05 1.99 3.99
C VAL A 44 -10.59 0.56 3.91
N VAL A 45 -10.36 -0.27 4.93
CA VAL A 45 -10.85 -1.65 4.96
C VAL A 45 -12.37 -1.71 4.86
N THR A 46 -13.07 -0.98 5.73
CA THR A 46 -14.53 -0.94 5.76
C THR A 46 -15.09 -0.35 4.47
N GLY A 47 -14.53 0.77 3.98
CA GLY A 47 -14.96 1.38 2.73
C GLY A 47 -14.81 0.44 1.53
N THR A 48 -13.69 -0.28 1.45
CA THR A 48 -13.42 -1.26 0.39
C THR A 48 -14.38 -2.44 0.45
N ILE A 49 -14.68 -2.96 1.65
CA ILE A 49 -15.66 -4.05 1.82
C ILE A 49 -17.05 -3.60 1.39
N ILE A 50 -17.47 -2.37 1.75
CA ILE A 50 -18.76 -1.80 1.33
C ILE A 50 -18.82 -1.69 -0.20
N ILE A 51 -17.78 -1.14 -0.83
CA ILE A 51 -17.69 -1.02 -2.30
C ILE A 51 -17.78 -2.42 -2.93
N TRP A 52 -17.06 -3.39 -2.39
CA TRP A 52 -17.11 -4.76 -2.90
C TRP A 52 -18.52 -5.36 -2.80
N CYS A 53 -19.19 -5.22 -1.66
CA CYS A 53 -20.58 -5.67 -1.49
C CYS A 53 -21.52 -5.06 -2.53
N VAL A 54 -21.35 -3.76 -2.82
CA VAL A 54 -22.14 -3.07 -3.86
C VAL A 54 -21.83 -3.66 -5.24
N THR A 55 -20.56 -3.80 -5.62
CA THR A 55 -20.20 -4.36 -6.93
C THR A 55 -20.59 -5.82 -7.10
N ALA A 56 -20.53 -6.62 -6.02
CA ALA A 56 -20.93 -8.02 -6.02
C ALA A 56 -22.46 -8.15 -6.20
N TYR A 57 -23.23 -7.27 -5.56
CA TYR A 57 -24.67 -7.18 -5.77
C TYR A 57 -25.01 -6.78 -7.21
N GLN A 58 -24.34 -5.76 -7.77
CA GLN A 58 -24.55 -5.35 -9.17
C GLN A 58 -24.18 -6.45 -10.16
N PHE A 59 -23.11 -7.19 -9.91
CA PHE A 59 -22.76 -8.38 -10.69
C PHE A 59 -23.88 -9.43 -10.65
N ALA A 60 -24.41 -9.75 -9.46
CA ALA A 60 -25.51 -10.70 -9.33
C ALA A 60 -26.74 -10.27 -10.16
N LEU A 61 -27.14 -8.99 -10.07
CA LEU A 61 -28.21 -8.44 -10.89
C LEU A 61 -27.93 -8.56 -12.40
N ALA A 62 -26.69 -8.28 -12.82
CA ALA A 62 -26.28 -8.38 -14.22
C ALA A 62 -26.32 -9.82 -14.77
N THR A 63 -26.22 -10.82 -13.89
CA THR A 63 -26.40 -12.24 -14.23
C THR A 63 -27.86 -12.72 -14.17
N GLY A 64 -28.81 -11.82 -13.95
CA GLY A 64 -30.25 -12.14 -13.89
C GLY A 64 -30.72 -12.63 -12.51
N ALA A 65 -29.91 -12.51 -11.46
CA ALA A 65 -30.32 -12.87 -10.11
C ALA A 65 -31.28 -11.81 -9.54
N HIS A 66 -32.56 -12.17 -9.36
CA HIS A 66 -33.59 -11.24 -8.85
C HIS A 66 -34.11 -11.63 -7.46
N HIS A 67 -33.86 -12.86 -7.00
CA HIS A 67 -34.22 -13.31 -5.66
C HIS A 67 -33.00 -13.39 -4.73
N ALA A 68 -33.24 -13.27 -3.42
CA ALA A 68 -32.17 -13.26 -2.42
C ALA A 68 -31.27 -14.49 -2.47
N TYR A 69 -31.84 -15.67 -2.74
CA TYR A 69 -31.07 -16.91 -2.84
C TYR A 69 -30.17 -16.93 -4.08
N ASP A 70 -30.65 -16.44 -5.24
CA ASP A 70 -29.86 -16.33 -6.47
C ASP A 70 -28.71 -15.35 -6.30
N ILE A 71 -28.94 -14.23 -5.60
CA ILE A 71 -27.91 -13.22 -5.32
C ILE A 71 -26.81 -13.83 -4.45
N ILE A 72 -27.18 -14.50 -3.35
CA ILE A 72 -26.21 -15.16 -2.47
C ILE A 72 -25.44 -16.23 -3.25
N ALA A 73 -26.12 -17.03 -4.07
CA ALA A 73 -25.48 -18.04 -4.91
C ALA A 73 -24.50 -17.42 -5.92
N ALA A 74 -24.87 -16.34 -6.60
CA ALA A 74 -24.00 -15.64 -7.55
C ALA A 74 -22.74 -15.07 -6.86
N VAL A 75 -22.90 -14.45 -5.70
CA VAL A 75 -21.77 -13.91 -4.91
C VAL A 75 -20.86 -15.03 -4.39
N MET A 76 -21.41 -16.15 -3.93
CA MET A 76 -20.63 -17.31 -3.47
C MET A 76 -19.94 -18.05 -4.62
N ASN A 77 -20.59 -18.18 -5.78
CA ASN A 77 -19.99 -18.79 -6.97
C ASN A 77 -18.82 -17.96 -7.54
N ASN A 78 -18.93 -16.63 -7.43
CA ASN A 78 -17.84 -15.72 -7.75
C ASN A 78 -16.68 -15.78 -6.74
N ALA A 79 -16.84 -16.39 -5.56
CA ALA A 79 -15.85 -16.32 -4.48
C ALA A 79 -14.46 -16.89 -4.83
N ILE A 80 -14.38 -17.86 -5.77
CA ILE A 80 -13.14 -18.57 -6.13
C ILE A 80 -12.89 -18.56 -7.66
N ASN A 81 -13.93 -18.41 -8.49
CA ASN A 81 -13.78 -18.46 -9.93
C ASN A 81 -13.22 -17.13 -10.48
N ILE A 82 -11.94 -17.15 -10.86
CA ILE A 82 -11.25 -16.08 -11.60
C ILE A 82 -11.48 -16.22 -13.12
N GLN A 83 -12.10 -17.32 -13.54
CA GLN A 83 -12.35 -17.62 -14.94
C GLN A 83 -13.83 -17.70 -15.19
N ASP A 84 -14.31 -16.69 -15.87
CA ASP A 84 -15.10 -16.99 -17.05
C ASP A 84 -14.76 -15.92 -18.10
N LYS A 85 -13.98 -16.32 -19.10
CA LYS A 85 -13.62 -15.48 -20.26
C LYS A 85 -14.87 -15.07 -21.05
N ASP A 86 -16.04 -15.66 -20.75
CA ASP A 86 -17.32 -15.35 -21.35
C ASP A 86 -18.27 -14.55 -20.41
N ASN A 87 -17.89 -14.26 -19.14
CA ASN A 87 -18.68 -13.39 -18.25
C ASN A 87 -18.34 -11.90 -18.46
N ASN A 88 -18.86 -11.36 -19.56
CA ASN A 88 -18.86 -9.94 -19.85
C ASN A 88 -19.48 -9.09 -18.70
N ALA A 89 -20.32 -9.68 -17.85
CA ALA A 89 -21.04 -8.99 -16.79
C ALA A 89 -20.13 -8.43 -15.66
N LEU A 90 -19.22 -9.25 -15.11
CA LEU A 90 -18.37 -8.80 -13.99
C LEU A 90 -17.42 -7.69 -14.42
N SER A 91 -16.72 -7.90 -15.53
CA SER A 91 -15.81 -6.91 -16.10
C SER A 91 -16.54 -5.61 -16.41
N SER A 92 -17.75 -5.67 -16.98
CA SER A 92 -18.58 -4.49 -17.23
C SER A 92 -18.95 -3.73 -15.96
N VAL A 93 -19.35 -4.45 -14.89
CA VAL A 93 -19.64 -3.83 -13.59
C VAL A 93 -18.39 -3.17 -13.01
N LEU A 94 -17.25 -3.86 -13.00
CA LEU A 94 -16.00 -3.30 -12.49
C LEU A 94 -15.55 -2.07 -13.29
N ILE A 95 -15.63 -2.12 -14.63
CA ILE A 95 -15.35 -0.97 -15.51
C ILE A 95 -16.30 0.19 -15.20
N ALA A 96 -17.61 -0.07 -15.03
CA ALA A 96 -18.58 0.96 -14.68
C ALA A 96 -18.27 1.64 -13.34
N PHE A 97 -17.76 0.88 -12.36
CA PHE A 97 -17.35 1.37 -11.04
C PHE A 97 -15.95 1.98 -11.00
N GLY A 98 -15.22 1.99 -12.13
CA GLY A 98 -13.93 2.67 -12.22
C GLY A 98 -12.72 1.74 -12.16
N ALA A 99 -12.83 0.48 -12.59
CA ALA A 99 -11.65 -0.35 -12.84
C ALA A 99 -10.69 0.35 -13.81
N LYS A 100 -9.41 0.00 -13.71
CA LYS A 100 -8.41 0.49 -14.66
C LYS A 100 -8.76 -0.09 -16.02
N ASP A 101 -8.90 0.80 -16.99
CA ASP A 101 -9.15 0.48 -18.39
C ASP A 101 -8.35 1.53 -19.20
N ASN A 102 -7.43 1.07 -20.04
CA ASN A 102 -6.50 1.98 -20.73
C ASN A 102 -7.24 2.92 -21.68
N ASP A 103 -8.20 2.42 -22.45
CA ASP A 103 -8.89 3.21 -23.46
C ASP A 103 -9.71 4.33 -22.81
N LEU A 104 -10.41 4.02 -21.72
CA LEU A 104 -11.17 5.02 -20.96
C LEU A 104 -10.25 6.04 -20.27
N ILE A 105 -9.07 5.63 -19.80
CA ILE A 105 -8.05 6.55 -19.28
C ILE A 105 -7.54 7.49 -20.38
N LEU A 106 -7.26 6.96 -21.58
CA LEU A 106 -6.83 7.75 -22.74
C LEU A 106 -7.91 8.75 -23.18
N GLN A 107 -9.19 8.41 -22.98
CA GLN A 107 -10.36 9.28 -23.18
C GLN A 107 -10.57 10.31 -22.06
N GLY A 108 -9.72 10.34 -21.03
CA GLY A 108 -9.72 11.37 -19.99
C GLY A 108 -10.33 10.96 -18.64
N GLN A 109 -10.68 9.69 -18.43
CA GLN A 109 -11.22 9.20 -17.17
C GLN A 109 -10.12 8.95 -16.11
N TYR A 110 -9.35 10.00 -15.76
CA TYR A 110 -8.14 9.89 -14.92
C TYR A 110 -8.39 9.42 -13.49
N TRP A 111 -9.62 9.51 -12.99
CA TRP A 111 -9.98 8.91 -11.69
C TRP A 111 -9.75 7.39 -11.66
N ARG A 112 -9.68 6.72 -12.82
CA ARG A 112 -9.32 5.31 -12.98
C ARG A 112 -7.87 4.99 -12.62
N PHE A 113 -7.03 5.97 -12.31
CA PHE A 113 -5.74 5.72 -11.63
C PHE A 113 -5.88 5.53 -10.11
N VAL A 114 -7.03 5.90 -9.53
CA VAL A 114 -7.27 5.87 -8.08
C VAL A 114 -8.35 4.85 -7.71
N THR A 115 -9.49 4.89 -8.39
CA THR A 115 -10.65 4.03 -8.07
C THR A 115 -10.36 2.53 -8.05
N PRO A 116 -9.47 1.95 -8.89
CA PRO A 116 -9.22 0.50 -8.87
C PRO A 116 -8.67 -0.02 -7.55
N ILE A 117 -8.02 0.82 -6.75
CA ILE A 117 -7.44 0.46 -5.45
C ILE A 117 -8.51 -0.13 -4.51
N PHE A 118 -9.77 0.30 -4.68
CA PHE A 118 -10.89 -0.09 -3.83
C PHE A 118 -11.81 -1.15 -4.45
N LEU A 119 -11.58 -1.54 -5.70
CA LEU A 119 -12.38 -2.54 -6.41
C LEU A 119 -11.73 -3.92 -6.32
N HIS A 120 -12.53 -4.98 -6.27
CA HIS A 120 -12.03 -6.35 -6.18
C HIS A 120 -12.93 -7.29 -6.96
N ALA A 121 -12.33 -8.25 -7.67
CA ALA A 121 -13.05 -9.16 -8.56
C ALA A 121 -13.87 -10.26 -7.85
N ASN A 122 -13.46 -10.66 -6.65
CA ASN A 122 -14.11 -11.74 -5.91
C ASN A 122 -13.87 -11.68 -4.39
N LEU A 123 -14.62 -12.53 -3.67
CA LEU A 123 -14.60 -12.59 -2.20
C LEU A 123 -13.21 -12.95 -1.65
N LEU A 124 -12.52 -13.94 -2.25
CA LEU A 124 -11.18 -14.31 -1.81
C LEU A 124 -10.19 -13.15 -2.03
N HIS A 125 -10.29 -12.48 -3.17
CA HIS A 125 -9.44 -11.35 -3.54
C HIS A 125 -9.62 -10.16 -2.57
N VAL A 126 -10.85 -9.75 -2.27
CA VAL A 126 -11.08 -8.68 -1.26
C VAL A 126 -10.71 -9.16 0.14
N GLY A 127 -11.03 -10.40 0.51
CA GLY A 127 -10.78 -10.95 1.84
C GLY A 127 -9.29 -10.99 2.18
N LEU A 128 -8.47 -11.52 1.26
CA LEU A 128 -7.01 -11.57 1.45
C LEU A 128 -6.37 -10.18 1.47
N ASN A 129 -6.78 -9.26 0.58
CA ASN A 129 -6.26 -7.90 0.59
C ASN A 129 -6.63 -7.15 1.88
N MET A 130 -7.89 -7.25 2.31
CA MET A 130 -8.35 -6.54 3.51
C MET A 130 -7.78 -7.15 4.78
N LEU A 131 -7.56 -8.48 4.83
CA LEU A 131 -6.82 -9.10 5.93
C LEU A 131 -5.37 -8.61 5.97
N ASN A 132 -4.67 -8.61 4.83
CA ASN A 132 -3.30 -8.13 4.75
C ASN A 132 -3.20 -6.64 5.12
N LEU A 133 -4.12 -5.81 4.63
CA LEU A 133 -4.19 -4.39 4.97
C LEU A 133 -4.54 -4.18 6.44
N ALA A 134 -5.45 -4.95 7.03
CA ALA A 134 -5.76 -4.86 8.45
C ALA A 134 -4.54 -5.22 9.31
N VAL A 135 -3.81 -6.28 8.98
CA VAL A 135 -2.62 -6.70 9.76
C VAL A 135 -1.47 -5.73 9.58
N LEU A 136 -1.04 -5.50 8.34
CA LEU A 136 0.12 -4.65 8.05
C LEU A 136 -0.20 -3.16 8.23
N GLY A 137 -1.36 -2.72 7.77
CA GLY A 137 -1.79 -1.33 7.83
C GLY A 137 -1.98 -0.85 9.27
N VAL A 138 -2.67 -1.62 10.13
CA VAL A 138 -2.82 -1.24 11.54
C VAL A 138 -1.46 -1.05 12.19
N PHE A 139 -0.54 -1.97 11.94
CA PHE A 139 0.80 -1.93 12.48
C PHE A 139 1.63 -0.76 11.92
N LEU A 140 1.64 -0.56 10.60
CA LEU A 140 2.45 0.47 9.96
C LEU A 140 1.89 1.87 10.23
N GLU A 141 0.57 2.07 10.19
CA GLU A 141 -0.09 3.34 10.54
C GLU A 141 0.26 3.80 11.94
N ARG A 142 0.35 2.85 12.88
CA ARG A 142 0.82 3.08 14.23
C ARG A 142 2.29 3.52 14.27
N LEU A 143 3.15 2.92 13.46
CA LEU A 143 4.57 3.27 13.42
C LEU A 143 4.82 4.64 12.79
N VAL A 144 4.16 4.95 11.68
CA VAL A 144 4.46 6.16 10.89
C VAL A 144 3.50 7.32 11.15
N GLY A 145 2.32 7.03 11.69
CA GLY A 145 1.23 8.00 11.91
C GLY A 145 0.23 8.07 10.74
N HIS A 146 -1.00 8.45 11.05
CA HIS A 146 -2.16 8.44 10.14
C HIS A 146 -1.90 9.10 8.77
N MET A 147 -1.39 10.35 8.78
CA MET A 147 -1.23 11.13 7.54
C MET A 147 -0.11 10.60 6.64
N ARG A 148 0.98 10.10 7.22
CA ARG A 148 2.06 9.46 6.45
C ARG A 148 1.61 8.14 5.87
N PHE A 149 0.88 7.36 6.66
CA PHE A 149 0.30 6.12 6.19
C PHE A 149 -0.64 6.36 5.01
N LEU A 150 -1.57 7.32 5.12
CA LEU A 150 -2.47 7.69 4.04
C LEU A 150 -1.72 8.14 2.79
N LEU A 151 -0.73 9.02 2.95
CA LEU A 151 0.11 9.49 1.85
C LEU A 151 0.81 8.32 1.15
N ILE A 152 1.44 7.42 1.89
CA ILE A 152 2.12 6.24 1.33
C ILE A 152 1.09 5.35 0.63
N TYR A 153 0.03 4.93 1.30
CA TYR A 153 -0.98 4.01 0.76
C TYR A 153 -1.60 4.49 -0.56
N VAL A 154 -2.06 5.75 -0.60
CA VAL A 154 -2.69 6.31 -1.80
C VAL A 154 -1.68 6.49 -2.92
N THR A 155 -0.50 7.03 -2.62
CA THR A 155 0.52 7.30 -3.64
C THR A 155 1.06 6.00 -4.25
N THR A 156 1.40 4.99 -3.44
CA THR A 156 1.87 3.70 -3.96
C THR A 156 0.77 2.97 -4.70
N GLY A 157 -0.49 3.10 -4.27
CA GLY A 157 -1.66 2.63 -5.01
C GLY A 157 -1.75 3.24 -6.41
N ILE A 158 -1.67 4.56 -6.53
CA ILE A 158 -1.71 5.24 -7.84
C ILE A 158 -0.53 4.82 -8.71
N VAL A 159 0.69 4.81 -8.17
CA VAL A 159 1.89 4.38 -8.92
C VAL A 159 1.78 2.92 -9.36
N SER A 160 1.17 2.05 -8.57
CA SER A 160 0.91 0.66 -8.97
C SER A 160 -0.05 0.57 -10.16
N ILE A 161 -1.12 1.37 -10.19
CA ILE A 161 -2.05 1.42 -11.34
C ILE A 161 -1.38 2.04 -12.57
N ILE A 162 -0.50 3.04 -12.40
CA ILE A 162 0.31 3.58 -13.51
C ILE A 162 1.24 2.49 -14.07
N ALA A 163 1.89 1.69 -13.23
CA ALA A 163 2.73 0.59 -13.70
C ALA A 163 1.90 -0.44 -14.48
N SER A 164 0.73 -0.81 -13.98
CA SER A 164 -0.24 -1.67 -14.70
C SER A 164 -0.64 -1.07 -16.06
N PHE A 165 -0.96 0.22 -16.10
CA PHE A 165 -1.34 0.94 -17.32
C PHE A 165 -0.26 0.86 -18.41
N TYR A 166 1.02 0.93 -18.02
CA TYR A 166 2.15 0.82 -18.93
C TYR A 166 2.46 -0.60 -19.40
N PHE A 167 2.53 -1.54 -18.47
CA PHE A 167 3.08 -2.86 -18.76
C PHE A 167 2.00 -3.92 -19.03
N MET A 168 0.74 -3.64 -18.73
CA MET A 168 -0.41 -4.51 -19.00
C MET A 168 -1.56 -3.71 -19.64
N PRO A 169 -1.36 -3.10 -20.82
CA PRO A 169 -2.33 -2.15 -21.39
C PRO A 169 -3.68 -2.78 -21.79
N GLN A 170 -3.69 -4.07 -22.13
CA GLN A 170 -4.88 -4.80 -22.59
C GLN A 170 -5.73 -5.38 -21.45
N GLU A 171 -5.21 -5.37 -20.23
CA GLU A 171 -5.88 -5.96 -19.07
C GLU A 171 -6.59 -4.90 -18.24
N ILE A 172 -7.79 -5.25 -17.76
CA ILE A 172 -8.42 -4.49 -16.68
C ILE A 172 -7.70 -4.78 -15.37
N SER A 173 -7.56 -3.78 -14.50
CA SER A 173 -6.92 -3.96 -13.19
C SER A 173 -7.78 -3.42 -12.07
N VAL A 174 -7.85 -4.18 -10.98
CA VAL A 174 -8.55 -3.86 -9.72
C VAL A 174 -7.78 -4.48 -8.56
N GLY A 175 -7.84 -3.84 -7.38
CA GLY A 175 -7.36 -4.41 -6.13
C GLY A 175 -6.42 -3.50 -5.36
N ALA A 176 -6.44 -3.64 -4.03
CA ALA A 176 -5.57 -2.90 -3.12
C ALA A 176 -4.12 -3.44 -3.08
N SER A 177 -3.84 -4.56 -3.75
CA SER A 177 -2.59 -5.32 -3.59
C SER A 177 -1.34 -4.51 -3.94
N GLY A 178 -1.37 -3.69 -4.99
CA GLY A 178 -0.27 -2.78 -5.33
C GLY A 178 0.02 -1.76 -4.22
N ALA A 179 -1.02 -1.16 -3.63
CA ALA A 179 -0.87 -0.26 -2.49
C ALA A 179 -0.27 -0.99 -1.26
N ILE A 180 -0.72 -2.22 -0.99
CA ILE A 180 -0.21 -3.07 0.10
C ILE A 180 1.26 -3.44 -0.12
N PHE A 181 1.67 -3.78 -1.34
CA PHE A 181 3.09 -3.96 -1.69
C PHE A 181 3.90 -2.70 -1.42
N GLY A 182 3.32 -1.52 -1.64
CA GLY A 182 3.91 -0.26 -1.22
C GLY A 182 4.09 -0.11 0.29
N LEU A 183 3.11 -0.57 1.09
CA LEU A 183 3.27 -0.63 2.54
C LEU A 183 4.38 -1.61 2.96
N VAL A 184 4.51 -2.75 2.27
CA VAL A 184 5.61 -3.72 2.48
C VAL A 184 6.96 -3.07 2.18
N GLY A 185 7.08 -2.33 1.07
CA GLY A 185 8.29 -1.57 0.73
C GLY A 185 8.63 -0.50 1.77
N ALA A 186 7.64 0.29 2.18
CA ALA A 186 7.81 1.32 3.19
C ALA A 186 8.23 0.72 4.55
N TYR A 187 7.65 -0.42 4.93
CA TYR A 187 8.04 -1.11 6.15
C TYR A 187 9.44 -1.73 6.07
N SER A 188 9.82 -2.28 4.92
CA SER A 188 11.19 -2.76 4.68
C SER A 188 12.22 -1.64 4.90
N VAL A 189 11.95 -0.46 4.37
CA VAL A 189 12.81 0.72 4.58
C VAL A 189 12.77 1.21 6.02
N PHE A 190 11.61 1.19 6.68
CA PHE A 190 11.52 1.50 8.11
C PHE A 190 12.46 0.60 8.94
N VAL A 191 12.44 -0.72 8.69
CA VAL A 191 13.31 -1.68 9.39
C VAL A 191 14.78 -1.41 9.08
N LEU A 192 15.13 -1.11 7.83
CA LEU A 192 16.52 -0.78 7.45
C LEU A 192 17.02 0.49 8.13
N MET A 193 16.24 1.57 8.10
CA MET A 193 16.59 2.85 8.74
C MET A 193 16.74 2.72 10.25
N HIS A 194 15.93 1.86 10.87
CA HIS A 194 15.91 1.65 12.31
C HIS A 194 16.60 0.34 12.72
N ARG A 195 17.43 -0.27 11.87
CA ARG A 195 18.00 -1.62 12.10
C ARG A 195 18.61 -1.84 13.48
N ARG A 196 19.28 -0.82 14.05
CA ARG A 196 19.94 -0.88 15.37
C ARG A 196 18.96 -1.03 16.54
N ALA A 197 17.70 -0.69 16.32
CA ALA A 197 16.63 -0.80 17.29
C ALA A 197 15.91 -2.16 17.27
N PHE A 198 16.12 -2.95 16.22
CA PHE A 198 15.52 -4.27 16.09
C PHE A 198 16.47 -5.36 16.59
N ARG A 199 15.90 -6.43 17.16
CA ARG A 199 16.65 -7.62 17.54
C ARG A 199 17.41 -8.18 16.32
N LYS A 200 18.69 -8.55 16.51
CA LYS A 200 19.57 -9.02 15.43
C LYS A 200 19.60 -8.06 14.22
N GLY A 201 19.52 -6.75 14.45
CA GLY A 201 19.61 -5.76 13.37
C GLY A 201 18.41 -5.73 12.43
N GLY A 202 17.26 -6.33 12.80
CA GLY A 202 16.08 -6.43 11.93
C GLY A 202 16.14 -7.56 10.89
N ILE A 203 17.22 -8.35 10.86
CA ILE A 203 17.42 -9.44 9.89
C ILE A 203 16.22 -10.39 9.82
N PRO A 204 15.65 -10.90 10.94
CA PRO A 204 14.50 -11.81 10.85
C PRO A 204 13.27 -11.17 10.19
N ALA A 205 13.03 -9.88 10.44
CA ALA A 205 11.90 -9.16 9.84
C ALA A 205 12.13 -8.96 8.34
N LEU A 206 13.34 -8.58 7.93
CA LEU A 206 13.70 -8.42 6.52
C LEU A 206 13.62 -9.74 5.75
N LEU A 207 14.11 -10.85 6.32
CA LEU A 207 13.98 -12.18 5.72
C LEU A 207 12.52 -12.58 5.54
N TRP A 208 11.68 -12.33 6.54
CA TRP A 208 10.24 -12.58 6.44
C TRP A 208 9.60 -11.72 5.35
N LEU A 209 9.95 -10.43 5.24
CA LEU A 209 9.45 -9.55 4.19
C LEU A 209 9.91 -10.02 2.80
N ILE A 210 11.15 -10.49 2.65
CA ILE A 210 11.65 -11.07 1.40
C ILE A 210 10.81 -12.30 1.03
N ILE A 211 10.52 -13.19 1.98
CA ILE A 211 9.67 -14.37 1.73
C ILE A 211 8.27 -13.94 1.29
N VAL A 212 7.68 -12.93 1.93
CA VAL A 212 6.36 -12.39 1.55
C VAL A 212 6.39 -11.80 0.14
N ILE A 213 7.40 -10.98 -0.18
CA ILE A 213 7.55 -10.34 -1.49
C ILE A 213 7.72 -11.41 -2.58
N VAL A 214 8.70 -12.30 -2.41
CA VAL A 214 8.99 -13.35 -3.39
C VAL A 214 7.80 -14.29 -3.53
N GLY A 215 7.21 -14.73 -2.41
CA GLY A 215 6.04 -15.60 -2.43
C GLY A 215 4.87 -14.99 -3.20
N ASN A 216 4.50 -13.74 -2.93
CA ASN A 216 3.37 -13.09 -3.61
C ASN A 216 3.67 -12.80 -5.09
N LEU A 217 4.87 -12.33 -5.44
CA LEU A 217 5.25 -12.15 -6.85
C LEU A 217 5.32 -13.49 -7.59
N SER A 218 5.69 -14.57 -6.90
CA SER A 218 5.73 -15.92 -7.48
C SER A 218 4.34 -16.37 -7.91
N ILE A 219 3.30 -16.04 -7.12
CA ILE A 219 1.89 -16.36 -7.46
C ILE A 219 1.54 -15.79 -8.84
N GLY A 220 1.98 -14.58 -9.18
CA GLY A 220 1.66 -13.96 -10.46
C GLY A 220 2.32 -14.59 -11.70
N PHE A 221 3.27 -15.51 -11.51
CA PHE A 221 3.78 -16.34 -12.61
C PHE A 221 2.92 -17.59 -12.88
N PHE A 222 2.10 -18.00 -11.91
CA PHE A 222 1.31 -19.24 -12.00
C PHE A 222 -0.21 -18.99 -12.04
N VAL A 223 -0.67 -17.85 -11.53
CA VAL A 223 -2.09 -17.49 -11.47
C VAL A 223 -2.35 -16.35 -12.47
N PRO A 224 -3.15 -16.61 -13.52
CA PRO A 224 -3.56 -15.57 -14.48
C PRO A 224 -4.25 -14.39 -13.77
N ASN A 225 -4.15 -13.20 -14.37
CA ASN A 225 -4.77 -11.95 -13.88
C ASN A 225 -4.15 -11.37 -12.59
N VAL A 226 -3.03 -11.90 -12.13
CA VAL A 226 -2.24 -11.27 -11.06
C VAL A 226 -1.26 -10.29 -11.68
N ASP A 227 -1.39 -9.02 -11.30
CA ASP A 227 -0.63 -7.92 -11.88
C ASP A 227 0.71 -7.70 -11.14
N ASN A 228 1.73 -8.45 -11.56
CA ASN A 228 3.08 -8.35 -11.00
C ASN A 228 3.73 -6.97 -11.26
N TYR A 229 3.35 -6.27 -12.34
CA TYR A 229 3.87 -4.93 -12.63
C TYR A 229 3.30 -3.90 -11.64
N ALA A 230 2.02 -4.00 -11.31
CA ALA A 230 1.41 -3.21 -10.24
C ALA A 230 2.08 -3.49 -8.90
N HIS A 231 2.31 -4.76 -8.54
CA HIS A 231 2.99 -5.13 -7.29
C HIS A 231 4.41 -4.55 -7.22
N LEU A 232 5.18 -4.64 -8.31
CA LEU A 232 6.52 -4.09 -8.38
C LEU A 232 6.52 -2.56 -8.29
N GLY A 233 5.63 -1.88 -9.04
CA GLY A 233 5.48 -0.42 -8.97
C GLY A 233 5.09 0.06 -7.58
N GLY A 234 4.17 -0.64 -6.92
CA GLY A 234 3.81 -0.43 -5.53
C GLY A 234 5.01 -0.60 -4.60
N LEU A 235 5.72 -1.72 -4.68
CA LEU A 235 6.89 -2.01 -3.84
C LEU A 235 7.98 -0.94 -3.95
N LEU A 236 8.37 -0.58 -5.18
CA LEU A 236 9.44 0.38 -5.44
C LEU A 236 9.07 1.79 -4.96
N SER A 237 7.84 2.24 -5.25
CA SER A 237 7.34 3.52 -4.74
C SER A 237 7.22 3.51 -3.21
N GLY A 238 6.81 2.39 -2.62
CA GLY A 238 6.80 2.18 -1.19
C GLY A 238 8.15 2.33 -0.53
N CYS A 239 9.20 1.73 -1.10
CA CYS A 239 10.57 1.91 -0.63
C CYS A 239 10.99 3.39 -0.67
N LEU A 240 10.72 4.07 -1.79
CA LEU A 240 11.06 5.49 -1.96
C LEU A 240 10.33 6.39 -0.94
N LEU A 241 9.02 6.23 -0.81
CA LEU A 241 8.22 7.01 0.15
C LEU A 241 8.55 6.63 1.59
N GLY A 242 8.86 5.36 1.85
CA GLY A 242 9.38 4.89 3.12
C GLY A 242 10.63 5.66 3.52
N TRP A 243 11.57 5.83 2.59
CA TRP A 243 12.81 6.59 2.84
C TRP A 243 12.55 8.06 3.16
N TRP A 244 11.58 8.68 2.48
CA TRP A 244 11.29 10.10 2.64
C TRP A 244 10.38 10.44 3.83
N PHE A 245 9.44 9.56 4.18
CA PHE A 245 8.35 9.91 5.08
C PHE A 245 8.27 9.05 6.34
N THR A 246 9.00 7.92 6.44
CA THR A 246 9.07 7.22 7.73
C THR A 246 9.72 8.12 8.78
N PRO A 247 9.23 8.10 10.04
CA PRO A 247 9.78 8.93 11.10
C PRO A 247 11.29 8.69 11.26
N LEU A 248 12.07 9.75 11.49
CA LEU A 248 13.49 9.63 11.81
C LEU A 248 13.76 10.39 13.10
N TYR A 249 13.71 9.66 14.21
CA TYR A 249 13.83 10.24 15.54
C TYR A 249 15.29 10.47 15.94
N THR A 250 15.60 11.69 16.38
CA THR A 250 16.90 12.03 16.96
C THR A 250 16.72 12.69 18.33
N LEU A 251 17.67 12.43 19.23
CA LEU A 251 17.76 13.10 20.51
C LEU A 251 18.59 14.38 20.37
N THR A 252 18.03 15.49 20.83
CA THR A 252 18.74 16.77 20.98
C THR A 252 19.75 16.71 22.12
N GLN A 253 20.49 17.80 22.34
CA GLN A 253 21.37 17.94 23.50
C GLN A 253 20.57 17.93 24.81
N ASP A 254 19.36 18.50 24.81
CA ASP A 254 18.48 18.59 25.98
C ASP A 254 17.62 17.34 26.21
N ASN A 255 18.01 16.20 25.63
CA ASN A 255 17.28 14.92 25.75
C ASN A 255 15.82 14.95 25.23
N THR A 256 15.46 15.94 24.40
CA THR A 256 14.18 16.00 23.71
C THR A 256 14.23 15.21 22.41
N LEU A 257 13.12 14.53 22.08
CA LEU A 257 13.01 13.74 20.86
C LEU A 257 12.41 14.61 19.74
N ILE A 258 13.10 14.67 18.60
CA ILE A 258 12.57 15.35 17.40
C ILE A 258 12.49 14.36 16.23
N ASP A 259 11.40 14.46 15.47
CA ASP A 259 11.25 13.73 14.21
C ASP A 259 11.76 14.59 13.05
N LYS A 260 12.91 14.21 12.48
CA LYS A 260 13.52 14.93 11.34
C LYS A 260 12.68 14.85 10.07
N HIS A 261 11.83 13.84 9.97
CA HIS A 261 11.01 13.59 8.79
C HIS A 261 9.58 14.12 8.97
N SER A 262 9.29 14.90 10.02
CA SER A 262 7.93 15.36 10.32
C SER A 262 7.26 15.97 9.09
N LEU A 263 5.98 15.65 8.86
CA LEU A 263 5.25 16.19 7.71
C LEU A 263 5.18 17.72 7.76
N SER A 264 5.12 18.32 8.94
CA SER A 264 5.18 19.78 9.11
C SER A 264 6.46 20.41 8.54
N ARG A 265 7.58 19.68 8.53
CA ARG A 265 8.85 20.14 7.95
C ARG A 265 9.01 19.72 6.49
N ARG A 266 8.38 18.61 6.09
CA ARG A 266 8.49 18.01 4.75
C ARG A 266 7.25 18.21 3.86
N TRP A 267 6.36 19.15 4.21
CA TRP A 267 5.18 19.44 3.41
C TRP A 267 5.50 19.77 1.95
N PRO A 268 6.60 20.47 1.57
CA PRO A 268 6.90 20.71 0.16
C PRO A 268 7.20 19.40 -0.57
N LEU A 269 7.94 18.48 0.06
CA LEU A 269 8.24 17.17 -0.50
C LEU A 269 6.98 16.30 -0.64
N ALA A 270 6.04 16.41 0.31
CA ALA A 270 4.74 15.73 0.22
C ALA A 270 3.92 16.25 -0.96
N LEU A 271 3.87 17.58 -1.17
CA LEU A 271 3.22 18.17 -2.33
C LEU A 271 3.90 17.79 -3.65
N LEU A 272 5.23 17.80 -3.70
CA LEU A 272 5.98 17.37 -4.88
C LEU A 272 5.73 15.89 -5.20
N THR A 273 5.56 15.05 -4.19
CA THR A 273 5.21 13.64 -4.35
C THR A 273 3.83 13.49 -4.96
N ILE A 274 2.83 14.20 -4.43
CA ILE A 274 1.46 14.18 -4.95
C ILE A 274 1.43 14.71 -6.39
N ALA A 275 1.98 15.90 -6.61
CA ALA A 275 2.05 16.52 -7.93
C ALA A 275 2.82 15.66 -8.93
N GLY A 276 3.97 15.13 -8.54
CA GLY A 276 4.78 14.23 -9.37
C GLY A 276 4.04 12.94 -9.74
N THR A 277 3.23 12.40 -8.83
CA THR A 277 2.41 11.20 -9.09
C THR A 277 1.29 11.51 -10.08
N LEU A 278 0.63 12.67 -9.95
CA LEU A 278 -0.38 13.12 -10.91
C LEU A 278 0.22 13.41 -12.28
N ILE A 279 1.39 14.06 -12.32
CA ILE A 279 2.15 14.30 -13.56
C ILE A 279 2.55 12.97 -14.19
N LEU A 280 3.01 11.99 -13.41
CA LEU A 280 3.35 10.66 -13.93
C LEU A 280 2.13 9.99 -14.56
N ALA A 281 0.93 10.12 -13.97
CA ALA A 281 -0.32 9.64 -14.55
C ALA A 281 -0.67 10.34 -15.87
N ILE A 282 -0.40 11.65 -15.97
CA ILE A 282 -0.62 12.43 -17.21
C ILE A 282 0.41 12.04 -18.28
N ILE A 283 1.69 11.92 -17.92
CA ILE A 283 2.76 11.49 -18.83
C ILE A 283 2.48 10.06 -19.31
N ALA A 284 1.91 9.20 -18.47
CA ALA A 284 1.49 7.86 -18.84
C ALA A 284 0.69 7.82 -20.14
N ARG A 285 -0.28 8.72 -20.27
CA ARG A 285 -1.08 8.88 -21.48
C ARG A 285 -0.22 9.17 -22.72
N LEU A 286 0.76 10.07 -22.60
CA LEU A 286 1.50 10.60 -23.75
C LEU A 286 2.38 9.55 -24.45
N PHE A 287 2.79 8.50 -23.73
CA PHE A 287 3.67 7.46 -24.26
C PHE A 287 2.93 6.21 -24.77
N ILE A 288 1.66 6.00 -24.39
CA ILE A 288 0.85 4.83 -24.82
C ILE A 288 -0.20 5.21 -25.86
N GLY A 289 -0.66 6.46 -25.88
CA GLY A 289 -1.69 6.95 -26.83
C GLY A 289 -1.16 7.59 -28.10
N GLY A 290 0.10 7.32 -28.47
CA GLY A 290 0.76 7.82 -29.69
C GLY A 290 0.87 6.76 -30.77
#